data_AF-A0A0H5D6L4-F1
#
_entry.id   AF-A0A0H5D6L4-F1
#
_cell.length_a   1.000
_cell.length_b   1.000
_cell.length_c   1.000
_cell.angle_alpha   90.00
_cell.angle_beta   90.00
_cell.angle_gamma   90.00
#
_symmetry.space_group_name_H-M   'P 1'
#
loop_
_entity.id
_entity.type
_entity.pdbx_description
1 polymer ?
#
loop_
_entity_poly.entity_id
_entity_poly.type
_entity_poly.pdbx_seq_one_letter_code
_entity_poly.pdbx_strand_id
1 'polypeptide(L)'
;MVAASELTYDINATAVQMAETIFGDGVQVVNATYTGDTRASAIYSNGDAIAPGATPADTGIILSTGQASAFTNSSGQANQSSNTTTASNGPNGDPTFNAAAGGVQTYDASYLDVTFVPDSDTMTLQFVFASEEYPEYQDSVFQDFVGVWVNGQMVDLEFGNGDTDPGNVNSGNNSNLYLDNSNSDYNTEMDGLTVTMTLTMQVDPGVENTIRIGIADVSDGSYDSNLLIAADSAQTSVIANTDIAHVAPNETKVIDVLANDTNSSNSTLTVTHINGVAVVAGDTVTLGTGQQVQLNADGTLTLIGDGDAEDFTFSYTASNGTNSDVGYVEASTIPCFVAGSRILTDRGQIPVEELRVGDLVLTRDAGLQPIRWIGSRSVAAQGRLAPICIAKNALGDHEELWVSPQHRVLLSDAMAEILFGDHEVLVAAKDLTNDHSITRRPGGSVTYFHLMFDDHQLVTSEGLVTESFLPGPQTSKHFDQDVLEELQSLFPQLDPTTGTGYGPSARPSLRSFEAQLLCATLAGR
;
A
#
# COMPACT_ATOMS: atom_id res chain seq x y z
N MET A 1 17.75 19.74 8.79
CA MET A 1 19.21 19.81 8.48
C MET A 1 20.08 19.14 9.54
N VAL A 2 20.36 17.86 9.28
CA VAL A 2 21.30 16.99 9.98
C VAL A 2 22.71 17.17 9.39
N ALA A 3 23.73 17.11 10.25
CA ALA A 3 25.12 17.15 9.81
C ALA A 3 25.49 15.83 9.12
N ALA A 4 26.27 15.91 8.04
CA ALA A 4 26.77 14.74 7.34
C ALA A 4 27.62 13.86 8.26
N SER A 5 27.36 12.56 8.23
CA SER A 5 28.23 11.55 8.83
C SER A 5 28.21 10.29 7.98
N GLU A 6 29.39 9.81 7.59
CA GLU A 6 29.50 8.62 6.74
C GLU A 6 29.13 7.36 7.52
N LEU A 7 28.29 6.50 6.93
CA LEU A 7 28.12 5.13 7.40
C LEU A 7 29.42 4.34 7.25
N THR A 8 29.54 3.27 8.04
CA THR A 8 30.65 2.33 7.84
C THR A 8 30.27 1.34 6.75
N TYR A 9 30.98 1.39 5.62
CA TYR A 9 30.74 0.53 4.45
C TYR A 9 31.83 -0.54 4.28
N ASP A 10 31.45 -1.80 4.16
CA ASP A 10 32.30 -2.86 3.60
C ASP A 10 31.90 -3.13 2.14
N ILE A 11 32.48 -2.34 1.23
CA ILE A 11 32.32 -2.48 -0.23
C ILE A 11 33.05 -3.71 -0.82
N ASN A 12 33.78 -4.47 0.01
CA ASN A 12 34.46 -5.70 -0.44
C ASN A 12 33.74 -6.95 0.03
N ALA A 13 32.56 -6.81 0.65
CA ALA A 13 31.73 -7.92 1.08
C ALA A 13 31.44 -8.87 -0.08
N THR A 14 31.65 -10.16 0.14
CA THR A 14 31.25 -11.19 -0.83
C THR A 14 29.73 -11.35 -0.85
N ALA A 15 29.19 -11.88 -1.95
CA ALA A 15 27.76 -12.17 -2.05
C ALA A 15 27.25 -13.07 -0.92
N VAL A 16 28.05 -14.06 -0.49
CA VAL A 16 27.70 -14.94 0.64
C VAL A 16 27.66 -14.17 1.95
N GLN A 17 28.61 -13.27 2.20
CA GLN A 17 28.57 -12.41 3.40
C GLN A 17 27.35 -11.48 3.39
N MET A 18 27.00 -10.91 2.23
CA MET A 18 25.79 -10.09 2.10
C MET A 18 24.52 -10.90 2.37
N ALA A 19 24.43 -12.11 1.83
CA ALA A 19 23.31 -13.02 2.10
C ALA A 19 23.24 -13.41 3.58
N GLU A 20 24.35 -13.85 4.18
CA GLU A 20 24.43 -14.17 5.61
C GLU A 20 24.15 -12.96 6.51
N THR A 21 24.28 -11.73 6.01
CA THR A 21 23.92 -10.53 6.76
C THR A 21 22.41 -10.33 6.82
N ILE A 22 21.68 -10.54 5.72
CA ILE A 22 20.24 -10.25 5.66
C ILE A 22 19.35 -11.43 6.06
N PHE A 23 19.83 -12.66 5.93
CA PHE A 23 19.07 -13.86 6.28
C PHE A 23 19.23 -14.21 7.75
N GLY A 24 18.10 -14.23 8.47
CA GLY A 24 18.03 -14.43 9.91
C GLY A 24 17.40 -15.75 10.32
N ASP A 25 16.71 -15.71 11.47
CA ASP A 25 16.15 -16.89 12.12
C ASP A 25 15.19 -17.68 11.22
N GLY A 26 15.36 -19.01 11.24
CA GLY A 26 14.53 -19.96 10.50
C GLY A 26 14.88 -20.09 9.02
N VAL A 27 15.95 -19.43 8.55
CA VAL A 27 16.42 -19.56 7.17
C VAL A 27 17.91 -19.89 7.08
N GLN A 28 18.25 -20.89 6.28
CA GLN A 28 19.63 -21.30 6.04
C GLN A 28 20.10 -20.88 4.64
N VAL A 29 21.12 -20.03 4.55
CA VAL A 29 21.78 -19.70 3.29
C VAL A 29 22.58 -20.91 2.77
N VAL A 30 22.42 -21.22 1.49
CA VAL A 30 23.15 -22.30 0.80
C VAL A 30 24.27 -21.72 -0.07
N ASN A 31 23.95 -20.71 -0.87
CA ASN A 31 24.90 -20.00 -1.72
C ASN A 31 24.34 -18.63 -2.12
N ALA A 32 25.22 -17.72 -2.54
CA ALA A 32 24.81 -16.43 -3.09
C ALA A 32 25.76 -15.94 -4.18
N THR A 33 25.22 -15.17 -5.11
CA THR A 33 25.97 -14.46 -6.16
C THR A 33 25.46 -13.04 -6.30
N TYR A 34 26.37 -12.11 -6.57
CA TYR A 34 26.05 -10.71 -6.79
C TYR A 34 26.37 -10.32 -8.24
N THR A 35 25.50 -9.50 -8.82
CA THR A 35 25.69 -8.90 -10.15
C THR A 35 25.45 -7.39 -10.05
N GLY A 36 26.42 -6.60 -10.49
CA GLY A 36 26.38 -5.14 -10.47
C GLY A 36 27.80 -4.56 -10.49
N ASP A 37 27.94 -3.23 -10.43
CA ASP A 37 29.25 -2.63 -10.16
C ASP A 37 29.75 -3.09 -8.77
N THR A 38 31.04 -3.33 -8.63
CA THR A 38 31.65 -3.70 -7.34
C THR A 38 31.50 -2.63 -6.26
N ARG A 39 31.18 -1.38 -6.63
CA ARG A 39 30.93 -0.26 -5.71
C ARG A 39 29.44 -0.01 -5.46
N ALA A 40 28.57 -0.69 -6.20
CA ALA A 40 27.11 -0.57 -6.12
C ALA A 40 26.50 -1.46 -5.03
N SER A 41 27.34 -2.11 -4.20
CA SER A 41 26.89 -2.83 -3.01
C SER A 41 27.86 -2.69 -1.85
N ALA A 42 27.33 -2.81 -0.63
CA ALA A 42 28.11 -2.84 0.60
C ALA A 42 27.33 -3.51 1.73
N ILE A 43 28.03 -4.07 2.72
CA ILE A 43 27.48 -4.21 4.07
C ILE A 43 27.65 -2.87 4.78
N TYR A 44 26.59 -2.32 5.35
CA TYR A 44 26.66 -1.11 6.18
C TYR A 44 26.54 -1.46 7.66
N SER A 45 27.07 -0.60 8.54
CA SER A 45 26.95 -0.73 9.99
C SER A 45 26.91 0.62 10.71
N ASN A 46 26.42 0.60 11.96
CA ASN A 46 26.15 1.77 12.80
C ASN A 46 24.98 2.64 12.27
N GLY A 47 24.01 2.03 11.58
CA GLY A 47 22.85 2.69 11.00
C GLY A 47 22.05 3.51 12.02
N ASP A 48 21.76 2.91 13.19
CA ASP A 48 20.93 3.54 14.22
C ASP A 48 21.60 4.80 14.80
N ALA A 49 22.94 4.77 14.89
CA ALA A 49 23.73 5.86 15.47
C ALA A 49 24.05 6.96 14.45
N ILE A 50 24.24 6.61 13.18
CA ILE A 50 24.76 7.51 12.14
C ILE A 50 23.64 8.03 11.24
N ALA A 51 22.69 7.19 10.86
CA ALA A 51 21.63 7.50 9.92
C ALA A 51 20.26 7.01 10.42
N PRO A 52 19.83 7.45 11.63
CA PRO A 52 18.53 7.05 12.19
C PRO A 52 17.40 7.47 11.25
N GLY A 53 16.46 6.55 11.01
CA GLY A 53 15.33 6.75 10.08
C GLY A 53 15.69 6.59 8.59
N ALA A 54 16.98 6.70 8.22
CA ALA A 54 17.46 6.47 6.85
C ALA A 54 18.00 5.06 6.60
N THR A 55 18.14 4.26 7.65
CA THR A 55 18.54 2.85 7.58
C THR A 55 17.45 2.00 8.26
N PRO A 56 17.13 0.81 7.73
CA PRO A 56 16.11 -0.05 8.32
C PRO A 56 16.56 -0.78 9.59
N ALA A 57 17.86 -0.83 9.87
CA ALA A 57 18.46 -1.42 11.06
C ALA A 57 19.89 -0.87 11.29
N ASP A 58 20.51 -1.22 12.42
CA ASP A 58 21.89 -0.82 12.71
C ASP A 58 22.92 -1.42 11.75
N THR A 59 22.62 -2.59 11.18
CA THR A 59 23.45 -3.29 10.19
C THR A 59 22.57 -3.85 9.09
N GLY A 60 23.12 -3.97 7.88
CA GLY A 60 22.42 -4.53 6.74
C GLY A 60 23.25 -4.44 5.47
N ILE A 61 22.60 -4.54 4.31
CA ILE A 61 23.26 -4.31 3.02
C ILE A 61 22.63 -3.15 2.26
N ILE A 62 23.40 -2.53 1.38
CA ILE A 62 22.91 -1.55 0.40
C ILE A 62 23.14 -2.13 -0.99
N LEU A 63 22.13 -2.06 -1.84
CA LEU A 63 22.23 -2.17 -3.29
C LEU A 63 21.92 -0.80 -3.88
N SER A 64 22.75 -0.31 -4.78
CA SER A 64 22.64 1.03 -5.36
C SER A 64 22.66 0.96 -6.87
N THR A 65 21.95 1.86 -7.55
CA THR A 65 22.14 2.07 -8.99
C THR A 65 23.38 2.92 -9.28
N GLY A 66 23.86 3.67 -8.28
CA GLY A 66 25.15 4.34 -8.25
C GLY A 66 26.19 3.63 -7.38
N GLN A 67 26.82 4.38 -6.47
CA GLN A 67 27.80 3.88 -5.50
C GLN A 67 27.19 3.80 -4.10
N ALA A 68 27.23 2.63 -3.48
CA ALA A 68 26.67 2.41 -2.14
C ALA A 68 27.29 3.34 -1.07
N SER A 69 28.57 3.69 -1.20
CA SER A 69 29.25 4.63 -0.29
C SER A 69 28.87 6.09 -0.50
N ALA A 70 28.10 6.43 -1.54
CA ALA A 70 27.58 7.78 -1.78
C ALA A 70 26.25 8.03 -1.04
N PHE A 71 25.64 6.99 -0.45
CA PHE A 71 24.37 7.13 0.26
C PHE A 71 24.44 8.12 1.42
N THR A 72 25.59 8.25 2.11
CA THR A 72 25.81 9.26 3.15
C THR A 72 27.05 10.09 2.86
N ASN A 73 26.96 11.39 3.14
CA ASN A 73 28.08 12.30 2.99
C ASN A 73 29.12 12.13 4.11
N SER A 74 30.40 12.22 3.74
CA SER A 74 31.53 12.18 4.70
C SER A 74 31.81 13.52 5.38
N SER A 75 31.28 14.62 4.85
CA SER A 75 31.43 15.96 5.42
C SER A 75 30.37 16.93 4.90
N GLY A 76 30.15 18.03 5.62
CA GLY A 76 29.18 19.05 5.22
C GLY A 76 27.79 18.79 5.81
N GLN A 77 26.76 18.75 4.97
CA GLN A 77 25.37 18.49 5.33
C GLN A 77 24.91 17.17 4.70
N ALA A 78 23.87 16.56 5.27
CA ALA A 78 23.42 15.23 4.85
C ALA A 78 23.07 15.13 3.35
N ASN A 79 22.29 16.09 2.85
CA ASN A 79 21.86 16.22 1.46
C ASN A 79 22.37 17.57 0.89
N GLN A 80 23.36 17.54 0.00
CA GLN A 80 24.02 18.73 -0.54
C GLN A 80 23.82 18.95 -2.04
N SER A 81 23.42 17.93 -2.77
CA SER A 81 23.25 17.93 -4.21
C SER A 81 21.90 17.31 -4.57
N SER A 82 21.01 18.13 -5.12
CA SER A 82 19.66 17.74 -5.56
C SER A 82 19.60 16.88 -6.85
N ASN A 83 20.75 16.36 -7.28
CA ASN A 83 20.92 15.70 -8.57
C ASN A 83 22.10 14.72 -8.53
N THR A 84 22.31 14.04 -7.41
CA THR A 84 23.44 13.13 -7.25
C THR A 84 23.32 12.00 -8.26
N THR A 85 24.35 11.84 -9.06
CA THR A 85 24.50 10.73 -10.00
C THR A 85 25.94 10.27 -9.93
N THR A 86 26.16 9.02 -9.60
CA THR A 86 27.49 8.43 -9.53
C THR A 86 27.63 7.30 -10.53
N ALA A 87 28.79 7.25 -11.17
CA ALA A 87 29.03 6.27 -12.23
C ALA A 87 29.01 4.83 -11.68
N SER A 88 28.04 4.05 -12.14
CA SER A 88 27.96 2.60 -12.03
C SER A 88 28.32 1.94 -13.38
N ASN A 89 28.63 0.66 -13.32
CA ASN A 89 28.85 -0.21 -14.48
C ASN A 89 27.99 -1.47 -14.34
N GLY A 90 26.80 -1.32 -13.75
CA GLY A 90 25.83 -2.40 -13.68
C GLY A 90 25.37 -2.82 -15.07
N PRO A 91 24.83 -4.04 -15.25
CA PRO A 91 24.28 -4.46 -16.53
C PRO A 91 23.08 -3.60 -16.91
N ASN A 92 23.11 -3.09 -18.14
CA ASN A 92 21.98 -2.41 -18.76
C ASN A 92 21.11 -3.39 -19.53
N GLY A 93 19.80 -3.17 -19.51
CA GLY A 93 18.81 -3.94 -20.25
C GLY A 93 18.71 -5.39 -19.78
N ASP A 94 18.85 -5.63 -18.48
CA ASP A 94 18.61 -6.96 -17.92
C ASP A 94 17.17 -7.39 -18.24
N PRO A 95 16.94 -8.55 -18.87
CA PRO A 95 15.61 -8.94 -19.33
C PRO A 95 14.57 -9.06 -18.21
N THR A 96 14.99 -9.46 -17.00
CA THR A 96 14.09 -9.62 -15.85
C THR A 96 13.67 -8.26 -15.32
N PHE A 97 14.60 -7.33 -15.19
CA PHE A 97 14.32 -5.95 -14.77
C PHE A 97 13.49 -5.20 -15.83
N ASN A 98 13.85 -5.31 -17.11
CA ASN A 98 13.05 -4.71 -18.20
C ASN A 98 11.61 -5.22 -18.20
N ALA A 99 11.41 -6.52 -18.03
CA ALA A 99 10.07 -7.11 -18.03
C ALA A 99 9.23 -6.59 -16.87
N ALA A 100 9.84 -6.44 -15.69
CA ALA A 100 9.16 -5.93 -14.52
C ALA A 100 8.92 -4.40 -14.58
N ALA A 101 9.82 -3.64 -15.22
CA ALA A 101 9.63 -2.24 -15.58
C ALA A 101 8.69 -2.03 -16.80
N GLY A 102 7.71 -2.92 -17.02
CA GLY A 102 6.72 -2.78 -18.10
C GLY A 102 7.28 -2.86 -19.53
N GLY A 103 8.45 -3.49 -19.71
CA GLY A 103 9.17 -3.57 -20.98
C GLY A 103 10.06 -2.36 -21.29
N VAL A 104 10.18 -1.40 -20.37
CA VAL A 104 11.10 -0.27 -20.47
C VAL A 104 12.53 -0.76 -20.28
N GLN A 105 13.48 -0.07 -20.90
CA GLN A 105 14.89 -0.39 -20.73
C GLN A 105 15.38 0.08 -19.35
N THR A 106 16.03 -0.79 -18.62
CA THR A 106 16.68 -0.48 -17.34
C THR A 106 18.18 -0.33 -17.46
N TYR A 107 18.80 0.34 -16.49
CA TYR A 107 20.23 0.64 -16.45
C TYR A 107 20.81 0.32 -15.07
N ASP A 108 22.12 0.11 -15.04
CA ASP A 108 22.94 0.05 -13.84
C ASP A 108 22.47 -0.91 -12.73
N ALA A 109 21.87 -2.03 -13.13
CA ALA A 109 21.26 -2.95 -12.19
C ALA A 109 22.26 -3.49 -11.13
N SER A 110 21.80 -3.58 -9.89
CA SER A 110 22.53 -4.11 -8.75
C SER A 110 21.65 -5.12 -8.02
N TYR A 111 22.03 -6.39 -8.04
CA TYR A 111 21.19 -7.47 -7.49
C TYR A 111 21.95 -8.63 -6.89
N LEU A 112 21.33 -9.23 -5.88
CA LEU A 112 21.78 -10.40 -5.15
C LEU A 112 20.85 -11.58 -5.45
N ASP A 113 21.42 -12.68 -5.94
CA ASP A 113 20.77 -13.98 -6.07
C ASP A 113 21.21 -14.87 -4.91
N VAL A 114 20.26 -15.43 -4.17
CA VAL A 114 20.52 -16.31 -3.02
C VAL A 114 19.74 -17.61 -3.14
N THR A 115 20.40 -18.73 -2.88
CA THR A 115 19.76 -20.03 -2.64
C THR A 115 19.71 -20.27 -1.15
N PHE A 116 18.54 -20.63 -0.63
CA PHE A 116 18.31 -20.79 0.81
C PHE A 116 17.30 -21.90 1.12
N VAL A 117 17.25 -22.35 2.37
CA VAL A 117 16.28 -23.33 2.87
C VAL A 117 15.56 -22.74 4.09
N PRO A 118 14.26 -22.40 3.99
CA PRO A 118 13.47 -21.92 5.11
C PRO A 118 12.87 -23.09 5.91
N ASP A 119 12.52 -22.87 7.17
CA ASP A 119 11.82 -23.84 8.03
C ASP A 119 10.29 -23.69 8.03
N SER A 120 9.79 -22.57 7.50
CA SER A 120 8.38 -22.22 7.36
C SER A 120 8.01 -21.93 5.90
N ASP A 121 6.71 -21.87 5.61
CA ASP A 121 6.17 -21.56 4.27
C ASP A 121 6.02 -20.06 3.99
N THR A 122 6.22 -19.23 5.01
CA THR A 122 6.14 -17.77 4.92
C THR A 122 7.37 -17.15 5.56
N MET A 123 7.97 -16.17 4.89
CA MET A 123 9.07 -15.37 5.42
C MET A 123 8.89 -13.89 5.04
N THR A 124 9.58 -13.03 5.77
CA THR A 124 9.53 -11.56 5.57
C THR A 124 10.89 -11.04 5.12
N LEU A 125 10.99 -9.76 4.73
CA LEU A 125 12.24 -9.05 4.48
C LEU A 125 12.01 -7.55 4.70
N GLN A 126 12.85 -6.90 5.49
CA GLN A 126 12.70 -5.47 5.78
C GLN A 126 13.68 -4.61 5.00
N PHE A 127 13.21 -3.46 4.50
CA PHE A 127 14.02 -2.57 3.69
C PHE A 127 13.60 -1.08 3.81
N VAL A 128 14.50 -0.20 3.36
CA VAL A 128 14.23 1.22 3.05
C VAL A 128 14.63 1.44 1.61
N PHE A 129 13.77 2.15 0.87
CA PHE A 129 14.11 2.68 -0.45
C PHE A 129 14.37 4.18 -0.34
N ALA A 130 15.41 4.66 -1.01
CA ALA A 130 15.79 6.07 -1.00
C ALA A 130 16.31 6.48 -2.39
N SER A 131 15.93 7.67 -2.85
CA SER A 131 16.19 8.12 -4.21
C SER A 131 16.34 9.63 -4.31
N GLU A 132 17.16 10.07 -5.27
CA GLU A 132 17.26 11.44 -5.77
C GLU A 132 16.13 11.81 -6.74
N GLU A 133 15.30 10.85 -7.16
CA GLU A 133 14.14 11.14 -8.01
C GLU A 133 12.90 11.60 -7.22
N TYR A 134 12.93 11.44 -5.90
CA TYR A 134 11.94 12.02 -5.01
C TYR A 134 12.25 13.49 -4.71
N PRO A 135 11.23 14.34 -4.47
CA PRO A 135 9.82 14.18 -4.83
C PRO A 135 9.50 14.54 -6.30
N GLU A 136 10.45 15.08 -7.06
CA GLU A 136 10.23 15.76 -8.34
C GLU A 136 9.68 14.86 -9.47
N TYR A 137 9.95 13.55 -9.42
CA TYR A 137 9.54 12.57 -10.42
C TYR A 137 8.59 11.49 -9.89
N GLN A 138 7.96 11.74 -8.73
CA GLN A 138 7.07 10.80 -8.02
C GLN A 138 5.88 10.26 -8.83
N ASP A 139 5.47 10.93 -9.92
CA ASP A 139 4.34 10.55 -10.80
C ASP A 139 4.79 10.05 -12.19
N SER A 140 6.08 9.77 -12.39
CA SER A 140 6.64 9.44 -13.72
C SER A 140 7.04 7.97 -13.87
N VAL A 141 6.99 7.47 -15.11
CA VAL A 141 7.52 6.17 -15.58
C VAL A 141 9.06 6.03 -15.48
N PHE A 142 9.71 6.93 -14.74
CA PHE A 142 11.17 7.02 -14.60
C PHE A 142 11.66 6.47 -13.26
N GLN A 143 10.77 6.11 -12.34
CA GLN A 143 11.21 5.62 -11.03
C GLN A 143 12.07 4.36 -11.14
N ASP A 144 13.24 4.44 -10.51
CA ASP A 144 14.15 3.32 -10.35
C ASP A 144 13.44 2.13 -9.70
N PHE A 145 13.60 0.99 -10.34
CA PHE A 145 12.79 -0.18 -10.08
C PHE A 145 13.47 -1.05 -9.02
N VAL A 146 12.74 -1.37 -7.94
CA VAL A 146 13.10 -2.43 -6.99
C VAL A 146 12.32 -3.69 -7.32
N GLY A 147 13.01 -4.82 -7.44
CA GLY A 147 12.40 -6.12 -7.70
C GLY A 147 12.86 -7.20 -6.76
N VAL A 148 11.89 -7.99 -6.29
CA VAL A 148 12.13 -9.24 -5.56
C VAL A 148 11.47 -10.39 -6.30
N TRP A 149 12.20 -11.46 -6.55
CA TRP A 149 11.65 -12.68 -7.16
C TRP A 149 11.98 -13.89 -6.31
N VAL A 150 10.98 -14.70 -6.00
CA VAL A 150 11.11 -15.96 -5.27
C VAL A 150 10.73 -17.10 -6.20
N ASN A 151 11.60 -18.10 -6.31
CA ASN A 151 11.45 -19.24 -7.21
C ASN A 151 11.10 -18.84 -8.66
N GLY A 152 11.64 -17.70 -9.10
CA GLY A 152 11.43 -17.12 -10.42
C GLY A 152 10.08 -16.42 -10.61
N GLN A 153 9.27 -16.27 -9.56
CA GLN A 153 8.04 -15.46 -9.56
C GLN A 153 8.31 -14.14 -8.84
N MET A 154 7.87 -13.03 -9.43
CA MET A 154 8.00 -11.73 -8.77
C MET A 154 7.11 -11.72 -7.53
N VAL A 155 7.63 -11.20 -6.43
CA VAL A 155 6.84 -10.99 -5.22
C VAL A 155 6.11 -9.67 -5.37
N ASP A 156 4.80 -9.70 -5.19
CA ASP A 156 4.00 -8.49 -5.11
C ASP A 156 4.34 -7.77 -3.80
N LEU A 157 4.90 -6.56 -3.91
CA LEU A 157 5.04 -5.67 -2.76
C LEU A 157 3.63 -5.21 -2.37
N GLU A 158 3.01 -5.76 -1.32
CA GLU A 158 1.70 -5.27 -0.87
C GLU A 158 1.88 -4.05 0.04
N PHE A 159 1.76 -2.83 -0.49
CA PHE A 159 1.78 -1.60 0.33
C PHE A 159 0.40 -0.98 0.50
N GLY A 160 -0.30 -1.26 1.60
CA GLY A 160 -1.46 -0.45 2.07
C GLY A 160 -2.69 -0.37 1.14
N ASN A 161 -2.61 -0.93 -0.08
CA ASN A 161 -3.64 -0.91 -1.11
C ASN A 161 -3.44 -2.00 -2.19
N GLY A 162 -2.51 -2.94 -1.99
CA GLY A 162 -2.18 -4.00 -2.95
C GLY A 162 -1.42 -3.52 -4.20
N ASP A 163 -0.68 -2.41 -4.13
CA ASP A 163 0.16 -1.93 -5.23
C ASP A 163 1.65 -2.21 -4.98
N THR A 164 2.31 -2.68 -6.04
CA THR A 164 3.66 -3.27 -6.02
C THR A 164 4.78 -2.30 -6.38
N ASP A 165 4.45 -1.03 -6.62
CA ASP A 165 5.37 0.00 -7.05
C ASP A 165 5.84 0.86 -5.85
N PRO A 166 7.17 0.98 -5.59
CA PRO A 166 7.72 1.97 -4.65
C PRO A 166 7.21 3.40 -4.91
N GLY A 167 6.84 3.72 -6.16
CA GLY A 167 6.23 5.00 -6.53
C GLY A 167 4.86 5.27 -5.92
N ASN A 168 4.21 4.27 -5.33
CA ASN A 168 2.97 4.44 -4.57
C ASN A 168 3.22 5.05 -3.16
N VAL A 169 4.46 5.08 -2.68
CA VAL A 169 4.83 5.76 -1.42
C VAL A 169 5.48 7.10 -1.75
N ASN A 170 4.69 8.17 -1.67
CA ASN A 170 5.13 9.53 -1.97
C ASN A 170 4.30 10.58 -1.22
N SER A 171 4.56 11.86 -1.46
CA SER A 171 3.86 12.96 -0.78
C SER A 171 2.33 12.98 -1.00
N GLY A 172 1.82 12.37 -2.08
CA GLY A 172 0.41 12.30 -2.45
C GLY A 172 -0.27 10.96 -2.18
N ASN A 173 0.48 9.87 -2.03
CA ASN A 173 -0.05 8.52 -1.86
C ASN A 173 0.75 7.74 -0.79
N ASN A 174 0.06 7.07 0.13
CA ASN A 174 0.69 6.46 1.32
C ASN A 174 1.70 7.39 2.04
N SER A 175 1.37 8.69 2.13
CA SER A 175 2.32 9.75 2.52
C SER A 175 2.91 9.64 3.91
N ASN A 176 2.27 8.90 4.81
CA ASN A 176 2.85 8.60 6.13
C ASN A 176 4.06 7.66 6.05
N LEU A 177 4.16 6.86 4.98
CA LEU A 177 5.27 5.94 4.75
C LEU A 177 6.42 6.60 3.97
N TYR A 178 6.22 7.84 3.49
CA TYR A 178 7.21 8.64 2.79
C TYR A 178 7.86 9.66 3.73
N LEU A 179 9.16 9.80 3.60
CA LEU A 179 9.98 10.77 4.32
C LEU A 179 10.62 11.71 3.28
N ASP A 180 10.25 12.99 3.37
CA ASP A 180 10.87 14.06 2.59
C ASP A 180 12.24 14.40 3.20
N ASN A 181 13.28 14.43 2.37
CA ASN A 181 14.63 14.82 2.77
C ASN A 181 15.16 16.05 2.01
N SER A 182 14.31 16.81 1.33
CA SER A 182 14.67 18.07 0.65
C SER A 182 15.21 19.15 1.61
N ASN A 183 14.89 19.04 2.91
CA ASN A 183 15.40 19.90 3.99
C ASN A 183 16.57 19.26 4.78
N SER A 184 17.14 18.18 4.25
CA SER A 184 18.23 17.39 4.85
C SER A 184 17.91 16.95 6.28
N ASP A 185 16.70 16.43 6.53
CA ASP A 185 16.25 16.01 7.85
C ASP A 185 16.72 14.60 8.24
N TYR A 186 17.18 13.83 7.26
CA TYR A 186 17.77 12.51 7.41
C TYR A 186 19.21 12.52 6.89
N ASN A 187 20.08 11.72 7.53
CA ASN A 187 21.48 11.61 7.12
C ASN A 187 21.64 10.69 5.91
N THR A 188 21.25 11.18 4.75
CA THR A 188 21.45 10.59 3.43
C THR A 188 21.56 11.71 2.40
N GLU A 189 22.27 11.46 1.30
CA GLU A 189 22.31 12.40 0.17
C GLU A 189 20.97 12.43 -0.58
N MET A 190 20.18 11.35 -0.51
CA MET A 190 18.93 11.21 -1.26
C MET A 190 17.87 12.24 -0.87
N ASP A 191 17.10 12.72 -1.84
CA ASP A 191 16.08 13.75 -1.65
C ASP A 191 14.78 13.22 -1.00
N GLY A 192 14.52 11.91 -1.08
CA GLY A 192 13.43 11.27 -0.35
C GLY A 192 13.67 9.79 -0.08
N LEU A 193 12.92 9.24 0.88
CA LEU A 193 13.03 7.85 1.30
C LEU A 193 11.73 7.32 1.91
N THR A 194 11.62 6.00 2.05
CA THR A 194 10.52 5.37 2.79
C THR A 194 10.85 5.25 4.27
N VAL A 195 9.83 5.09 5.12
CA VAL A 195 10.01 4.43 6.43
C VAL A 195 10.51 2.98 6.21
N THR A 196 10.91 2.29 7.27
CA THR A 196 11.19 0.85 7.15
C THR A 196 9.92 0.11 6.72
N MET A 197 10.03 -0.58 5.59
CA MET A 197 8.99 -1.39 4.97
C MET A 197 9.29 -2.87 5.18
N THR A 198 8.26 -3.72 5.10
CA THR A 198 8.41 -5.17 4.98
C THR A 198 7.88 -5.68 3.65
N LEU A 199 8.43 -6.81 3.21
CA LEU A 199 7.91 -7.67 2.15
C LEU A 199 7.60 -9.04 2.75
N THR A 200 6.39 -9.55 2.56
CA THR A 200 6.02 -10.93 2.91
C THR A 200 6.04 -11.80 1.67
N MET A 201 6.63 -13.00 1.77
CA MET A 201 6.82 -13.90 0.64
C MET A 201 6.54 -15.35 1.02
N GLN A 202 5.92 -16.07 0.08
CA GLN A 202 5.65 -17.50 0.18
C GLN A 202 6.85 -18.31 -0.32
N VAL A 203 7.24 -19.34 0.43
CA VAL A 203 8.41 -20.19 0.17
C VAL A 203 8.12 -21.65 0.48
N ASP A 204 8.95 -22.56 -0.03
CA ASP A 204 8.79 -24.00 0.19
C ASP A 204 9.64 -24.47 1.40
N PRO A 205 9.03 -24.90 2.51
CA PRO A 205 9.78 -25.27 3.72
C PRO A 205 10.62 -26.55 3.53
N GLY A 206 11.82 -26.55 4.10
CA GLY A 206 12.72 -27.71 4.14
C GLY A 206 13.37 -28.10 2.81
N VAL A 207 13.21 -27.29 1.76
CA VAL A 207 13.83 -27.47 0.45
C VAL A 207 14.51 -26.19 -0.03
N GLU A 208 15.37 -26.30 -1.05
CA GLU A 208 16.04 -25.14 -1.64
C GLU A 208 15.04 -24.25 -2.39
N ASN A 209 15.02 -22.98 -2.00
CA ASN A 209 14.35 -21.88 -2.68
C ASN A 209 15.41 -20.96 -3.29
N THR A 210 15.02 -20.15 -4.27
CA THR A 210 15.86 -19.08 -4.82
C THR A 210 15.18 -17.74 -4.63
N ILE A 211 15.92 -16.72 -4.19
CA ILE A 211 15.48 -15.33 -4.20
C ILE A 211 16.45 -14.48 -5.03
N ARG A 212 15.91 -13.55 -5.80
CA ARG A 212 16.63 -12.42 -6.39
C ARG A 212 16.11 -11.15 -5.76
N ILE A 213 16.99 -10.30 -5.26
CA ILE A 213 16.66 -8.98 -4.73
C ILE A 213 17.52 -7.96 -5.47
N GLY A 214 16.95 -6.91 -6.03
CA GLY A 214 17.77 -5.88 -6.64
C GLY A 214 17.04 -4.62 -7.05
N ILE A 215 17.85 -3.69 -7.56
CA ILE A 215 17.46 -2.36 -7.99
C ILE A 215 18.07 -2.07 -9.37
N ALA A 216 17.40 -1.29 -10.20
CA ALA A 216 17.91 -0.82 -11.48
C ALA A 216 17.27 0.51 -11.87
N ASP A 217 18.01 1.38 -12.56
CA ASP A 217 17.43 2.63 -13.05
C ASP A 217 16.45 2.36 -14.19
N VAL A 218 15.39 3.16 -14.31
CA VAL A 218 14.39 3.02 -15.37
C VAL A 218 14.51 4.15 -16.38
N SER A 219 14.52 3.80 -17.67
CA SER A 219 14.57 4.72 -18.82
C SER A 219 15.90 5.47 -19.03
N ASP A 220 16.56 5.94 -17.99
CA ASP A 220 17.94 6.42 -18.08
C ASP A 220 18.79 5.91 -16.90
N GLY A 221 20.04 6.34 -16.79
CA GLY A 221 20.97 5.92 -15.73
C GLY A 221 21.49 7.13 -14.95
N SER A 222 20.59 8.09 -14.72
CA SER A 222 20.84 9.33 -14.00
C SER A 222 19.99 9.33 -12.74
N TYR A 223 20.47 10.05 -11.71
CA TYR A 223 19.92 10.03 -10.35
C TYR A 223 20.15 8.69 -9.67
N ASP A 224 20.84 8.71 -8.53
CA ASP A 224 21.15 7.47 -7.82
C ASP A 224 19.96 7.07 -6.93
N SER A 225 19.66 5.77 -6.90
CA SER A 225 18.75 5.18 -5.92
C SER A 225 19.44 4.08 -5.10
N ASN A 226 18.90 3.85 -3.92
CA ASN A 226 19.45 2.93 -2.94
C ASN A 226 18.35 2.08 -2.30
N LEU A 227 18.56 0.76 -2.33
CA LEU A 227 17.80 -0.23 -1.59
C LEU A 227 18.63 -0.72 -0.41
N LEU A 228 18.21 -0.33 0.79
CA LEU A 228 18.83 -0.76 2.04
C LEU A 228 18.02 -1.89 2.65
N ILE A 229 18.64 -3.02 2.98
CA ILE A 229 17.97 -4.20 3.53
C ILE A 229 18.52 -4.47 4.92
N ALA A 230 17.64 -4.66 5.90
CA ALA A 230 18.04 -4.88 7.30
C ALA A 230 18.68 -6.25 7.50
N ALA A 231 19.69 -6.29 8.38
CA ALA A 231 20.27 -7.56 8.83
C ALA A 231 19.22 -8.44 9.52
N ASP A 232 19.37 -9.75 9.37
CA ASP A 232 18.50 -10.79 9.95
C ASP A 232 16.99 -10.67 9.61
N SER A 233 16.60 -9.76 8.71
CA SER A 233 15.19 -9.48 8.40
C SER A 233 14.56 -10.48 7.43
N ALA A 234 15.38 -11.24 6.70
CA ALA A 234 14.93 -12.37 5.89
C ALA A 234 14.72 -13.60 6.79
N GLN A 235 13.56 -13.68 7.44
CA GLN A 235 13.30 -14.60 8.56
C GLN A 235 11.86 -15.11 8.59
N THR A 236 11.62 -16.21 9.32
CA THR A 236 10.31 -16.88 9.46
C THR A 236 9.74 -16.82 10.89
N SER A 237 10.44 -16.14 11.80
CA SER A 237 10.17 -16.13 13.24
C SER A 237 9.07 -15.16 13.67
N VAL A 238 9.06 -13.94 13.18
CA VAL A 238 8.03 -12.93 13.45
C VAL A 238 7.43 -12.52 12.12
N ILE A 239 6.11 -12.60 11.99
CA ILE A 239 5.43 -12.14 10.77
C ILE A 239 4.33 -11.19 11.24
N ALA A 240 4.50 -9.92 10.94
CA ALA A 240 3.55 -8.87 11.25
C ALA A 240 2.57 -8.74 10.07
N ASN A 241 1.30 -9.09 10.31
CA ASN A 241 0.29 -9.14 9.27
C ASN A 241 -0.46 -7.81 9.20
N THR A 242 -0.81 -7.38 7.99
CA THR A 242 -1.57 -6.15 7.79
C THR A 242 -2.89 -6.15 8.56
N ASP A 243 -3.05 -5.08 9.33
CA ASP A 243 -4.24 -4.71 10.07
C ASP A 243 -5.09 -3.75 9.28
N ILE A 244 -6.39 -3.77 9.57
CA ILE A 244 -7.34 -2.86 8.96
C ILE A 244 -8.21 -2.28 10.04
N ALA A 245 -8.35 -0.96 10.03
CA ALA A 245 -9.14 -0.22 10.99
C ALA A 245 -10.10 0.74 10.28
N HIS A 246 -11.09 1.21 11.03
CA HIS A 246 -11.91 2.34 10.61
C HIS A 246 -11.91 3.37 11.73
N VAL A 247 -11.53 4.60 11.38
CA VAL A 247 -11.42 5.73 12.30
C VAL A 247 -12.23 6.87 11.70
N ALA A 248 -13.27 7.31 12.40
CA ALA A 248 -13.96 8.52 12.00
C ALA A 248 -13.08 9.75 12.27
N PRO A 249 -13.31 10.87 11.56
CA PRO A 249 -12.53 12.09 11.73
C PRO A 249 -12.36 12.56 13.16
N ASN A 250 -13.43 12.47 13.96
CA ASN A 250 -13.44 12.99 15.32
C ASN A 250 -13.57 11.87 16.36
N GLU A 251 -13.22 10.64 15.99
CA GLU A 251 -13.33 9.48 16.86
C GLU A 251 -11.97 8.88 17.20
N THR A 252 -12.01 8.06 18.24
CA THR A 252 -10.90 7.27 18.69
C THR A 252 -11.25 5.79 18.53
N LYS A 253 -10.33 5.00 18.00
CA LYS A 253 -10.48 3.55 17.82
C LYS A 253 -9.30 2.82 18.46
N VAL A 254 -9.59 1.81 19.27
CA VAL A 254 -8.57 0.89 19.79
C VAL A 254 -8.51 -0.34 18.88
N ILE A 255 -7.30 -0.75 18.50
CA ILE A 255 -7.02 -1.94 17.71
C ILE A 255 -5.90 -2.77 18.37
N ASP A 256 -6.01 -4.09 18.28
CA ASP A 256 -4.97 -5.02 18.71
C ASP A 256 -4.22 -5.52 17.47
N VAL A 257 -3.16 -4.80 17.09
CA VAL A 257 -2.35 -5.10 15.90
C VAL A 257 -1.54 -6.39 16.01
N LEU A 258 -1.33 -6.89 17.24
CA LEU A 258 -0.54 -8.10 17.45
C LEU A 258 -1.40 -9.37 17.39
N ALA A 259 -2.73 -9.24 17.28
CA ALA A 259 -3.67 -10.35 17.38
C ALA A 259 -3.62 -11.32 16.19
N ASN A 260 -3.25 -10.82 15.01
CA ASN A 260 -3.08 -11.57 13.77
C ASN A 260 -1.60 -11.86 13.45
N ASP A 261 -0.67 -11.48 14.31
CA ASP A 261 0.77 -11.68 14.09
C ASP A 261 1.24 -13.07 14.48
N THR A 262 2.26 -13.55 13.77
CA THR A 262 2.91 -14.82 14.09
C THR A 262 4.18 -14.60 14.88
N ASN A 263 4.38 -15.41 15.93
CA ASN A 263 5.63 -15.51 16.66
C ASN A 263 5.99 -16.98 16.86
N SER A 264 7.08 -17.42 16.25
CA SER A 264 7.59 -18.80 16.40
C SER A 264 8.25 -19.04 17.76
N SER A 265 8.58 -17.97 18.49
CA SER A 265 9.16 -18.04 19.83
C SER A 265 8.08 -18.12 20.93
N ASN A 266 8.47 -18.53 22.13
CA ASN A 266 7.58 -18.52 23.30
C ASN A 266 7.49 -17.16 24.00
N SER A 267 8.09 -16.10 23.46
CA SER A 267 8.00 -14.76 24.04
C SER A 267 6.69 -14.07 23.65
N THR A 268 6.39 -12.95 24.30
CA THR A 268 5.23 -12.12 23.97
C THR A 268 5.65 -11.08 22.95
N LEU A 269 4.87 -10.91 21.88
CA LEU A 269 5.08 -9.81 20.95
C LEU A 269 4.79 -8.46 21.63
N THR A 270 5.55 -7.45 21.24
CA THR A 270 5.36 -6.07 21.67
C THR A 270 5.56 -5.13 20.49
N VAL A 271 4.77 -4.05 20.44
CA VAL A 271 5.02 -2.95 19.52
C VAL A 271 6.18 -2.10 20.03
N THR A 272 7.20 -1.89 19.21
CA THR A 272 8.40 -1.09 19.57
C THR A 272 8.49 0.21 18.80
N HIS A 273 7.90 0.28 17.61
CA HIS A 273 7.87 1.47 16.78
C HIS A 273 6.48 1.67 16.18
N ILE A 274 6.11 2.93 15.95
CA ILE A 274 4.97 3.35 15.15
C ILE A 274 5.49 4.31 14.10
N ASN A 275 5.31 3.96 12.84
CA ASN A 275 5.71 4.73 11.67
C ASN A 275 7.20 5.13 11.70
N GLY A 276 8.06 4.17 12.05
CA GLY A 276 9.51 4.36 12.23
C GLY A 276 9.93 5.08 13.52
N VAL A 277 8.99 5.59 14.33
CA VAL A 277 9.28 6.28 15.59
C VAL A 277 9.26 5.29 16.75
N ALA A 278 10.36 5.20 17.51
CA ALA A 278 10.44 4.37 18.69
C ALA A 278 9.43 4.81 19.76
N VAL A 279 8.69 3.87 20.32
CA VAL A 279 7.63 4.14 21.31
C VAL A 279 7.71 3.18 22.50
N VAL A 280 7.24 3.66 23.65
CA VAL A 280 6.87 2.83 24.80
C VAL A 280 5.41 3.06 25.18
N ALA A 281 4.85 2.18 26.01
CA ALA A 281 3.47 2.31 26.47
C ALA A 281 3.19 3.71 27.07
N GLY A 282 2.16 4.37 26.54
CA GLY A 282 1.75 5.73 26.86
C GLY A 282 2.17 6.77 25.81
N ASP A 283 3.16 6.49 24.98
CA ASP A 283 3.63 7.41 23.95
C ASP A 283 2.60 7.56 22.82
N THR A 284 2.63 8.71 22.16
CA THR A 284 1.74 9.05 21.05
C THR A 284 2.55 9.61 19.89
N VAL A 285 2.40 9.02 18.72
CA VAL A 285 3.01 9.46 17.46
C VAL A 285 1.96 10.22 16.66
N THR A 286 2.32 11.39 16.14
CA THR A 286 1.47 12.13 15.17
C THR A 286 1.96 11.77 13.78
N LEU A 287 1.07 11.24 12.95
CA LEU A 287 1.33 10.88 11.56
C LEU A 287 1.48 12.15 10.70
N GLY A 288 2.11 12.02 9.53
CA GLY A 288 2.28 13.14 8.59
C GLY A 288 0.95 13.72 8.11
N THR A 289 -0.07 12.87 8.01
CA THR A 289 -1.45 13.25 7.69
C THR A 289 -2.19 13.98 8.82
N GLY A 290 -1.72 13.87 10.07
CA GLY A 290 -2.26 14.62 11.22
C GLY A 290 -2.90 13.75 12.31
N GLN A 291 -3.32 12.53 11.99
CA GLN A 291 -3.87 11.59 12.98
C GLN A 291 -2.83 11.21 14.02
N GLN A 292 -3.30 10.80 15.20
CA GLN A 292 -2.41 10.37 16.28
C GLN A 292 -2.60 8.89 16.59
N VAL A 293 -1.50 8.21 16.88
CA VAL A 293 -1.49 6.80 17.26
C VAL A 293 -0.78 6.67 18.61
N GLN A 294 -1.49 6.17 19.61
CA GLN A 294 -0.96 5.94 20.95
C GLN A 294 -0.78 4.46 21.22
N LEU A 295 0.39 4.08 21.77
CA LEU A 295 0.61 2.73 22.28
C LEU A 295 0.05 2.61 23.70
N ASN A 296 -0.90 1.69 23.91
CA ASN A 296 -1.51 1.44 25.21
C ASN A 296 -0.65 0.51 26.08
N ALA A 297 -0.91 0.51 27.39
CA ALA A 297 -0.18 -0.33 28.35
C ALA A 297 -0.41 -1.83 28.18
N ASP A 298 -1.49 -2.23 27.49
CA ASP A 298 -1.81 -3.62 27.17
C ASP A 298 -1.26 -4.07 25.80
N GLY A 299 -0.54 -3.19 25.08
CA GLY A 299 0.04 -3.49 23.76
C GLY A 299 -0.85 -3.12 22.57
N THR A 300 -2.11 -2.73 22.81
CA THR A 300 -3.01 -2.27 21.75
C THR A 300 -2.66 -0.85 21.28
N LEU A 301 -3.09 -0.47 20.08
CA LEU A 301 -2.95 0.89 19.55
C LEU A 301 -4.26 1.65 19.63
N THR A 302 -4.21 2.89 20.09
CA THR A 302 -5.31 3.85 20.03
C THR A 302 -5.08 4.81 18.87
N LEU A 303 -5.91 4.69 17.83
CA LEU A 303 -5.98 5.61 16.70
C LEU A 303 -6.90 6.78 17.05
N ILE A 304 -6.45 8.01 16.82
CA ILE A 304 -7.17 9.24 17.11
C ILE A 304 -7.27 10.03 15.79
N GLY A 305 -8.49 10.20 15.29
CA GLY A 305 -8.76 11.06 14.15
C GLY A 305 -8.44 12.53 14.46
N ASP A 306 -8.05 13.27 13.44
CA ASP A 306 -7.61 14.68 13.50
C ASP A 306 -8.69 15.68 13.10
N GLY A 307 -9.89 15.20 12.79
CA GLY A 307 -11.04 15.99 12.33
C GLY A 307 -11.23 15.95 10.82
N ASP A 308 -10.24 15.43 10.08
CA ASP A 308 -10.34 15.13 8.66
C ASP A 308 -10.69 13.66 8.46
N ALA A 309 -11.42 13.34 7.39
CA ALA A 309 -11.55 11.94 7.00
C ALA A 309 -10.84 11.73 5.71
N GLU A 310 -10.04 10.70 5.78
CA GLU A 310 -9.17 10.24 4.76
C GLU A 310 -8.81 8.80 5.06
N ASP A 311 -8.40 8.11 4.01
CA ASP A 311 -7.76 6.82 4.19
C ASP A 311 -6.31 7.15 4.54
N PHE A 312 -5.79 6.51 5.58
CA PHE A 312 -4.40 6.65 5.96
C PHE A 312 -3.82 5.29 6.29
N THR A 313 -2.59 5.07 5.85
CA THR A 313 -1.80 3.89 6.18
C THR A 313 -0.68 4.32 7.10
N PHE A 314 -0.30 3.49 8.05
CA PHE A 314 0.93 3.68 8.82
C PHE A 314 1.53 2.33 9.18
N SER A 315 2.82 2.30 9.49
CA SER A 315 3.51 1.07 9.89
C SER A 315 3.63 0.92 11.41
N TYR A 316 3.79 -0.29 11.91
CA TYR A 316 4.21 -0.59 13.27
C TYR A 316 5.28 -1.68 13.25
N THR A 317 6.12 -1.75 14.28
CA THR A 317 7.11 -2.84 14.42
C THR A 317 6.70 -3.78 15.54
N ALA A 318 6.38 -5.02 15.20
CA ALA A 318 6.19 -6.10 16.16
C ALA A 318 7.54 -6.76 16.47
N SER A 319 7.86 -6.92 17.76
CA SER A 319 9.09 -7.56 18.18
C SER A 319 8.84 -8.61 19.25
N ASN A 320 9.58 -9.70 19.17
CA ASN A 320 9.60 -10.76 20.18
C ASN A 320 10.79 -10.61 21.16
N GLY A 321 11.55 -9.51 21.04
CA GLY A 321 12.77 -9.19 21.81
C GLY A 321 14.08 -9.63 21.15
N THR A 322 14.02 -10.51 20.15
CA THR A 322 15.18 -10.97 19.36
C THR A 322 14.98 -10.61 17.89
N ASN A 323 13.84 -11.02 17.33
CA ASN A 323 13.43 -10.75 15.96
C ASN A 323 12.31 -9.70 15.96
N SER A 324 12.16 -9.05 14.83
CA SER A 324 11.06 -8.12 14.59
C SER A 324 10.65 -8.13 13.15
N ASP A 325 9.39 -7.77 12.92
CA ASP A 325 8.86 -7.49 11.59
C ASP A 325 8.07 -6.17 11.61
N VAL A 326 7.89 -5.57 10.44
CA VAL A 326 7.05 -4.37 10.27
C VAL A 326 5.68 -4.80 9.76
N GLY A 327 4.62 -4.43 10.45
CA GLY A 327 3.25 -4.57 9.96
C GLY A 327 2.68 -3.22 9.53
N TYR A 328 1.54 -3.25 8.84
CA TYR A 328 0.81 -2.04 8.43
C TYR A 328 -0.57 -2.01 9.05
N VAL A 329 -1.09 -0.80 9.26
CA VAL A 329 -2.50 -0.57 9.55
C VAL A 329 -3.08 0.27 8.42
N GLU A 330 -4.04 -0.27 7.70
CA GLU A 330 -4.85 0.43 6.71
C GLU A 330 -6.13 0.97 7.38
N ALA A 331 -6.20 2.29 7.58
CA ALA A 331 -7.43 2.93 8.05
C ALA A 331 -8.20 3.49 6.84
N SER A 332 -9.41 2.99 6.57
CA SER A 332 -10.17 3.35 5.36
C SER A 332 -11.58 3.92 5.64
N THR A 333 -12.16 4.52 4.60
CA THR A 333 -13.55 4.98 4.49
C THR A 333 -14.36 4.08 3.54
N ILE A 334 -15.54 3.61 3.97
CA ILE A 334 -16.36 2.63 3.23
C ILE A 334 -17.04 3.28 2.00
N PRO A 335 -17.20 2.59 0.85
CA PRO A 335 -17.98 3.08 -0.30
C PRO A 335 -19.48 3.23 -0.03
N CYS A 336 -20.07 4.38 -0.39
CA CYS A 336 -21.43 4.79 -0.03
C CYS A 336 -22.19 5.55 -1.13
N PHE A 337 -23.51 5.39 -1.20
CA PHE A 337 -24.44 6.27 -1.91
C PHE A 337 -24.78 7.51 -1.08
N VAL A 338 -24.98 8.67 -1.68
CA VAL A 338 -25.48 9.86 -0.96
C VAL A 338 -27.00 9.84 -0.88
N ALA A 339 -27.57 10.25 0.25
CA ALA A 339 -29.01 10.47 0.41
C ALA A 339 -29.60 11.31 -0.73
N GLY A 340 -30.75 10.90 -1.23
CA GLY A 340 -31.40 11.47 -2.40
C GLY A 340 -31.01 10.79 -3.71
N SER A 341 -29.92 10.01 -3.74
CA SER A 341 -29.56 9.19 -4.91
C SER A 341 -30.63 8.12 -5.12
N ARG A 342 -31.25 8.10 -6.30
CA ARG A 342 -32.31 7.15 -6.63
C ARG A 342 -31.74 5.88 -7.22
N ILE A 343 -32.22 4.76 -6.71
CA ILE A 343 -31.88 3.42 -7.16
C ILE A 343 -33.07 2.84 -7.92
N LEU A 344 -32.81 2.20 -9.06
CA LEU A 344 -33.84 1.59 -9.87
C LEU A 344 -34.38 0.32 -9.21
N THR A 345 -35.66 0.32 -8.89
CA THR A 345 -36.40 -0.80 -8.29
C THR A 345 -37.50 -1.30 -9.21
N ASP A 346 -38.19 -2.37 -8.80
CA ASP A 346 -39.43 -2.84 -9.43
C ASP A 346 -40.55 -1.77 -9.44
N ARG A 347 -40.48 -0.79 -8.53
CA ARG A 347 -41.41 0.33 -8.39
C ARG A 347 -40.92 1.61 -9.08
N GLY A 348 -39.79 1.55 -9.80
CA GLY A 348 -39.13 2.71 -10.43
C GLY A 348 -37.96 3.23 -9.61
N GLN A 349 -37.54 4.47 -9.90
CA GLN A 349 -36.42 5.13 -9.23
C GLN A 349 -36.82 5.59 -7.82
N ILE A 350 -36.27 4.95 -6.78
CA ILE A 350 -36.58 5.25 -5.37
C ILE A 350 -35.33 5.79 -4.67
N PRO A 351 -35.41 6.89 -3.89
CA PRO A 351 -34.29 7.39 -3.10
C PRO A 351 -33.73 6.32 -2.15
N VAL A 352 -32.40 6.22 -2.05
CA VAL A 352 -31.73 5.19 -1.27
C VAL A 352 -32.16 5.16 0.20
N GLU A 353 -32.46 6.32 0.78
CA GLU A 353 -32.94 6.47 2.17
C GLU A 353 -34.36 5.95 2.43
N GLU A 354 -35.14 5.73 1.37
CA GLU A 354 -36.50 5.16 1.48
C GLU A 354 -36.53 3.64 1.30
N LEU A 355 -35.43 3.05 0.82
CA LEU A 355 -35.31 1.62 0.61
C LEU A 355 -35.22 0.87 1.94
N ARG A 356 -35.73 -0.36 1.94
CA ARG A 356 -35.72 -1.24 3.10
C ARG A 356 -35.24 -2.64 2.72
N VAL A 357 -34.72 -3.36 3.71
CA VAL A 357 -34.44 -4.80 3.56
C VAL A 357 -35.68 -5.52 3.01
N GLY A 358 -35.48 -6.28 1.94
CA GLY A 358 -36.52 -6.99 1.19
C GLY A 358 -37.05 -6.27 -0.03
N ASP A 359 -36.78 -4.97 -0.21
CA ASP A 359 -37.15 -4.25 -1.44
C ASP A 359 -36.37 -4.82 -2.65
N LEU A 360 -37.02 -4.87 -3.81
CA LEU A 360 -36.47 -5.44 -5.03
C LEU A 360 -35.77 -4.36 -5.88
N VAL A 361 -34.44 -4.44 -5.97
CA VAL A 361 -33.61 -3.55 -6.79
C VAL A 361 -33.31 -4.23 -8.12
N LEU A 362 -33.38 -3.48 -9.21
CA LEU A 362 -32.98 -3.97 -10.52
C LEU A 362 -31.45 -3.99 -10.60
N THR A 363 -30.93 -5.20 -10.78
CA THR A 363 -29.50 -5.47 -10.97
C THR A 363 -29.22 -5.77 -12.44
N ARG A 364 -27.99 -5.51 -12.87
CA ARG A 364 -27.55 -5.69 -14.26
C ARG A 364 -27.65 -7.15 -14.71
N ASP A 365 -27.10 -8.05 -13.90
CA ASP A 365 -26.86 -9.44 -14.32
C ASP A 365 -27.95 -10.41 -13.81
N ALA A 366 -28.51 -10.14 -12.63
CA ALA A 366 -29.43 -11.07 -11.94
C ALA A 366 -30.89 -10.59 -11.91
N GLY A 367 -31.24 -9.52 -12.63
CA GLY A 367 -32.60 -8.96 -12.63
C GLY A 367 -32.99 -8.36 -11.28
N LEU A 368 -34.25 -8.52 -10.84
CA LEU A 368 -34.71 -7.97 -9.56
C LEU A 368 -34.19 -8.80 -8.38
N GLN A 369 -33.36 -8.19 -7.53
CA GLN A 369 -32.77 -8.81 -6.35
C GLN A 369 -33.22 -8.13 -5.06
N PRO A 370 -33.53 -8.89 -3.99
CA PRO A 370 -33.94 -8.32 -2.71
C PRO A 370 -32.74 -7.74 -1.96
N ILE A 371 -32.87 -6.52 -1.46
CA ILE A 371 -31.89 -5.94 -0.53
C ILE A 371 -31.85 -6.81 0.72
N ARG A 372 -30.66 -7.27 1.11
CA ARG A 372 -30.46 -8.09 2.29
C ARG A 372 -30.04 -7.29 3.50
N TRP A 373 -29.34 -6.19 3.27
CA TRP A 373 -28.93 -5.28 4.32
C TRP A 373 -28.80 -3.86 3.76
N ILE A 374 -29.14 -2.88 4.61
CA ILE A 374 -28.98 -1.45 4.33
C ILE A 374 -28.38 -0.75 5.55
N GLY A 375 -27.21 -0.15 5.37
CA GLY A 375 -26.53 0.67 6.39
C GLY A 375 -26.57 2.13 6.02
N SER A 376 -26.53 3.02 7.01
CA SER A 376 -26.39 4.46 6.75
C SER A 376 -25.59 5.19 7.81
N ARG A 377 -24.94 6.29 7.41
CA ARG A 377 -24.10 7.12 8.28
C ARG A 377 -24.10 8.57 7.82
N SER A 378 -24.08 9.53 8.74
CA SER A 378 -23.97 10.96 8.40
C SER A 378 -22.60 11.52 8.80
N VAL A 379 -22.00 12.28 7.91
CA VAL A 379 -20.68 12.91 8.09
C VAL A 379 -20.68 14.35 7.56
N ALA A 380 -19.64 15.12 7.87
CA ALA A 380 -19.42 16.43 7.26
C ALA A 380 -18.85 16.25 5.84
N ALA A 381 -19.42 16.95 4.85
CA ALA A 381 -18.97 16.88 3.46
C ALA A 381 -17.72 17.74 3.23
N GLN A 382 -16.57 17.34 3.79
CA GLN A 382 -15.31 18.09 3.71
C GLN A 382 -14.15 17.17 3.33
N GLY A 383 -13.09 17.72 2.76
CA GLY A 383 -11.87 16.96 2.43
C GLY A 383 -12.17 15.73 1.57
N ARG A 384 -11.76 14.54 2.03
CA ARG A 384 -11.98 13.27 1.33
C ARG A 384 -13.32 12.59 1.67
N LEU A 385 -14.17 13.21 2.48
CA LEU A 385 -15.61 12.88 2.62
C LEU A 385 -16.52 13.76 1.79
N ALA A 386 -15.99 14.74 1.08
CA ALA A 386 -16.81 15.51 0.17
C ALA A 386 -17.28 14.56 -0.96
N PRO A 387 -18.59 14.45 -1.19
CA PRO A 387 -19.12 13.56 -2.23
C PRO A 387 -18.59 13.97 -3.60
N ILE A 388 -18.44 12.97 -4.47
CA ILE A 388 -18.21 13.19 -5.88
C ILE A 388 -19.57 13.34 -6.55
N CYS A 389 -19.77 14.50 -7.17
CA CYS A 389 -20.90 14.77 -8.04
C CYS A 389 -20.49 14.43 -9.47
N ILE A 390 -21.12 13.38 -10.01
CA ILE A 390 -21.06 13.01 -11.41
C ILE A 390 -22.22 13.74 -12.08
N ALA A 391 -21.91 14.83 -12.80
CA ALA A 391 -22.93 15.66 -13.44
C ALA A 391 -23.74 14.85 -14.46
N LYS A 392 -24.99 15.27 -14.67
CA LYS A 392 -25.86 14.69 -15.69
C LYS A 392 -25.13 14.52 -17.02
N ASN A 393 -25.24 13.32 -17.57
CA ASN A 393 -24.63 12.90 -18.83
C ASN A 393 -23.09 12.96 -18.91
N ALA A 394 -22.38 12.99 -17.79
CA ALA A 394 -20.92 12.95 -17.78
C ALA A 394 -20.38 11.58 -18.25
N LEU A 395 -21.10 10.49 -17.97
CA LEU A 395 -20.74 9.11 -18.27
C LEU A 395 -21.90 8.39 -18.99
N GLY A 396 -22.35 8.93 -20.12
CA GLY A 396 -23.46 8.37 -20.91
C GLY A 396 -24.81 9.03 -20.61
N ASP A 397 -25.92 8.32 -20.73
CA ASP A 397 -27.27 8.85 -20.44
C ASP A 397 -27.67 8.53 -19.00
N HIS A 398 -27.51 9.50 -18.10
CA HIS A 398 -27.84 9.35 -16.68
C HIS A 398 -28.11 10.72 -16.05
N GLU A 399 -28.89 10.76 -14.98
CA GLU A 399 -29.12 11.95 -14.17
C GLU A 399 -27.92 12.22 -13.24
N GLU A 400 -27.90 13.40 -12.61
CA GLU A 400 -26.83 13.76 -11.67
C GLU A 400 -26.78 12.77 -10.49
N LEU A 401 -25.59 12.24 -10.21
CA LEU A 401 -25.36 11.23 -9.17
C LEU A 401 -24.32 11.71 -8.17
N TRP A 402 -24.60 11.49 -6.89
CA TRP A 402 -23.71 11.83 -5.78
C TRP A 402 -23.30 10.58 -5.03
N VAL A 403 -21.99 10.33 -4.94
CA VAL A 403 -21.43 9.13 -4.31
C VAL A 403 -20.23 9.48 -3.43
N SER A 404 -19.85 8.58 -2.52
CA SER A 404 -18.57 8.69 -1.84
C SER A 404 -17.41 8.57 -2.86
N PRO A 405 -16.24 9.15 -2.59
CA PRO A 405 -15.11 9.10 -3.51
C PRO A 405 -14.67 7.69 -3.95
N GLN A 406 -14.73 6.70 -3.06
CA GLN A 406 -14.34 5.31 -3.35
C GLN A 406 -15.43 4.48 -4.04
N HIS A 407 -16.63 5.03 -4.26
CA HIS A 407 -17.73 4.29 -4.87
C HIS A 407 -17.42 3.99 -6.34
N ARG A 408 -17.48 2.72 -6.74
CA ARG A 408 -17.13 2.34 -8.11
C ARG A 408 -18.31 2.44 -9.07
N VAL A 409 -17.99 2.97 -10.24
CA VAL A 409 -18.88 3.13 -11.39
C VAL A 409 -18.45 2.13 -12.46
N LEU A 410 -19.43 1.50 -13.10
CA LEU A 410 -19.17 0.62 -14.24
C LEU A 410 -18.85 1.45 -15.49
N LEU A 411 -17.68 1.23 -16.06
CA LEU A 411 -17.34 1.70 -17.40
C LEU A 411 -17.37 0.54 -18.38
N SER A 412 -17.85 0.83 -19.59
CA SER A 412 -17.89 -0.11 -20.70
C SER A 412 -17.24 0.54 -21.92
N ASP A 413 -16.04 0.10 -22.29
CA ASP A 413 -15.34 0.60 -23.47
C ASP A 413 -14.50 -0.51 -24.12
N ALA A 414 -14.35 -0.45 -25.44
CA ALA A 414 -13.48 -1.36 -26.18
C ALA A 414 -12.01 -1.28 -25.73
N MET A 415 -11.54 -0.12 -25.22
CA MET A 415 -10.21 0.01 -24.64
C MET A 415 -10.08 -0.72 -23.31
N ALA A 416 -11.15 -0.86 -22.53
CA ALA A 416 -11.11 -1.67 -21.32
C ALA A 416 -10.84 -3.14 -21.65
N GLU A 417 -11.45 -3.66 -22.74
CA GLU A 417 -11.18 -5.03 -23.21
C GLU A 417 -9.73 -5.22 -23.67
N ILE A 418 -9.17 -4.22 -24.37
CA ILE A 418 -7.79 -4.27 -24.84
C ILE A 418 -6.78 -4.18 -23.69
N LEU A 419 -7.04 -3.30 -22.72
CA LEU A 419 -6.09 -3.00 -21.63
C LEU A 419 -6.19 -3.99 -20.48
N PHE A 420 -7.39 -4.49 -20.17
CA PHE A 420 -7.66 -5.25 -18.94
C PHE A 420 -8.30 -6.62 -19.19
N GLY A 421 -8.54 -7.00 -20.45
CA GLY A 421 -9.10 -8.30 -20.81
C GLY A 421 -10.62 -8.43 -20.62
N ASP A 422 -11.28 -7.38 -20.13
CA ASP A 422 -12.72 -7.34 -19.89
C ASP A 422 -13.33 -6.05 -20.46
N HIS A 423 -14.46 -6.19 -21.15
CA HIS A 423 -15.17 -5.05 -21.75
C HIS A 423 -15.84 -4.15 -20.70
N GLU A 424 -16.07 -4.66 -19.49
CA GLU A 424 -16.72 -3.93 -18.40
C GLU A 424 -15.85 -3.94 -17.15
N VAL A 425 -15.55 -2.76 -16.63
CA VAL A 425 -14.65 -2.57 -15.49
C VAL A 425 -15.22 -1.58 -14.49
N LEU A 426 -14.86 -1.73 -13.21
CA LEU A 426 -15.30 -0.87 -12.12
C LEU A 426 -14.21 0.15 -11.76
N VAL A 427 -14.56 1.43 -11.78
CA VAL A 427 -13.64 2.55 -11.51
C VAL A 427 -14.14 3.41 -10.37
N ALA A 428 -13.29 3.73 -9.39
CA ALA A 428 -13.65 4.58 -8.26
C ALA A 428 -13.98 6.01 -8.72
N ALA A 429 -15.03 6.61 -8.16
CA ALA A 429 -15.49 7.94 -8.55
C ALA A 429 -14.42 9.04 -8.39
N LYS A 430 -13.51 8.91 -7.42
CA LYS A 430 -12.36 9.82 -7.23
C LYS A 430 -11.40 9.80 -8.43
N ASP A 431 -11.24 8.66 -9.08
CA ASP A 431 -10.28 8.50 -10.18
C ASP A 431 -10.88 8.97 -11.52
N LEU A 432 -12.19 9.27 -11.53
CA LEU A 432 -12.92 9.86 -12.65
C LEU A 432 -13.01 11.39 -12.58
N THR A 433 -12.51 12.03 -11.52
CA THR A 433 -12.65 13.49 -11.37
C THR A 433 -11.87 14.24 -12.45
N ASN A 434 -12.49 15.26 -13.01
CA ASN A 434 -11.95 16.02 -14.15
C ASN A 434 -12.16 17.54 -14.04
N ASP A 435 -12.44 18.03 -12.83
CA ASP A 435 -12.69 19.43 -12.48
C ASP A 435 -13.79 20.15 -13.28
N HIS A 436 -14.56 19.42 -14.09
CA HIS A 436 -15.62 19.95 -14.92
C HIS A 436 -16.94 19.19 -14.72
N SER A 437 -17.07 18.00 -15.31
CA SER A 437 -18.32 17.21 -15.26
C SER A 437 -18.35 16.24 -14.08
N ILE A 438 -17.20 15.84 -13.55
CA ILE A 438 -17.09 14.99 -12.38
C ILE A 438 -16.24 15.73 -11.36
N THR A 439 -16.89 16.18 -10.29
CA THR A 439 -16.29 17.14 -9.35
C THR A 439 -16.58 16.78 -7.91
N ARG A 440 -15.61 17.04 -7.04
CA ARG A 440 -15.80 16.95 -5.60
C ARG A 440 -16.62 18.14 -5.09
N ARG A 441 -17.60 17.88 -4.22
CA ARG A 441 -18.54 18.90 -3.71
C ARG A 441 -18.43 19.04 -2.19
N PRO A 442 -17.49 19.86 -1.69
CA PRO A 442 -17.42 20.17 -0.27
C PRO A 442 -18.54 21.12 0.17
N GLY A 443 -19.01 20.96 1.41
CA GLY A 443 -19.96 21.85 2.08
C GLY A 443 -21.16 21.13 2.71
N GLY A 444 -21.44 21.44 3.98
CA GLY A 444 -22.60 20.91 4.70
C GLY A 444 -22.36 19.54 5.35
N SER A 445 -23.44 18.80 5.60
CA SER A 445 -23.42 17.42 6.06
C SER A 445 -24.07 16.53 5.01
N VAL A 446 -23.47 15.35 4.80
CA VAL A 446 -23.91 14.35 3.83
C VAL A 446 -24.23 13.06 4.56
N THR A 447 -25.33 12.41 4.17
CA THR A 447 -25.69 11.08 4.67
C THR A 447 -25.40 10.06 3.59
N TYR A 448 -24.71 9.02 3.98
CA TYR A 448 -24.18 7.94 3.16
C TYR A 448 -24.94 6.65 3.44
N PHE A 449 -25.22 5.85 2.40
CA PHE A 449 -25.96 4.59 2.46
C PHE A 449 -25.22 3.44 1.76
N HIS A 450 -25.37 2.23 2.29
CA HIS A 450 -24.81 0.99 1.74
C HIS A 450 -25.93 0.00 1.43
N LEU A 451 -25.85 -0.69 0.29
CA LEU A 451 -26.83 -1.70 -0.13
C LEU A 451 -26.13 -3.03 -0.39
N MET A 452 -26.53 -4.08 0.32
CA MET A 452 -25.96 -5.43 0.16
C MET A 452 -27.05 -6.42 -0.28
N PHE A 453 -26.65 -7.40 -1.10
CA PHE A 453 -27.51 -8.43 -1.69
C PHE A 453 -27.00 -9.84 -1.31
N ASP A 454 -27.50 -10.90 -1.96
CA ASP A 454 -26.99 -12.26 -1.75
C ASP A 454 -25.61 -12.50 -2.41
N ASP A 455 -25.37 -11.81 -3.53
CA ASP A 455 -24.10 -11.79 -4.27
C ASP A 455 -23.76 -10.33 -4.60
N HIS A 456 -22.52 -10.03 -4.98
CA HIS A 456 -22.18 -8.69 -5.45
C HIS A 456 -23.00 -8.33 -6.69
N GLN A 457 -23.76 -7.23 -6.62
CA GLN A 457 -24.60 -6.76 -7.70
C GLN A 457 -24.10 -5.44 -8.28
N LEU A 458 -24.42 -5.24 -9.56
CA LEU A 458 -24.33 -3.94 -10.21
C LEU A 458 -25.73 -3.35 -10.27
N VAL A 459 -25.94 -2.21 -9.63
CA VAL A 459 -27.24 -1.54 -9.50
C VAL A 459 -27.31 -0.30 -10.38
N THR A 460 -28.50 0.04 -10.86
CA THR A 460 -28.70 1.30 -11.61
C THR A 460 -29.06 2.43 -10.64
N SER A 461 -28.14 3.38 -10.49
CA SER A 461 -28.23 4.55 -9.62
C SER A 461 -28.30 5.81 -10.47
N GLU A 462 -29.42 6.53 -10.43
CA GLU A 462 -29.68 7.72 -11.27
C GLU A 462 -29.51 7.45 -12.79
N GLY A 463 -29.65 6.20 -13.22
CA GLY A 463 -29.45 5.78 -14.61
C GLY A 463 -28.02 5.31 -14.93
N LEU A 464 -27.06 5.56 -14.04
CA LEU A 464 -25.69 5.07 -14.16
C LEU A 464 -25.56 3.71 -13.46
N VAL A 465 -24.72 2.81 -13.97
CA VAL A 465 -24.49 1.51 -13.31
C VAL A 465 -23.35 1.65 -12.32
N THR A 466 -23.62 1.32 -11.06
CA THR A 466 -22.66 1.39 -9.95
C THR A 466 -22.63 0.09 -9.17
N GLU A 467 -21.60 -0.11 -8.36
CA GLU A 467 -21.51 -1.28 -7.51
C GLU A 467 -22.52 -1.24 -6.34
N SER A 468 -22.98 -2.41 -5.94
CA SER A 468 -23.52 -2.64 -4.60
C SER A 468 -22.36 -2.78 -3.61
N PHE A 469 -22.66 -2.82 -2.33
CA PHE A 469 -21.66 -3.09 -1.33
C PHE A 469 -21.08 -4.51 -1.46
N LEU A 470 -19.76 -4.60 -1.65
CA LEU A 470 -19.00 -5.84 -1.65
C LEU A 470 -18.35 -6.05 -0.26
N PRO A 471 -18.81 -7.03 0.52
CA PRO A 471 -18.07 -7.49 1.68
C PRO A 471 -16.80 -8.23 1.23
N GLY A 472 -15.64 -7.62 1.48
CA GLY A 472 -14.34 -8.27 1.43
C GLY A 472 -13.72 -8.37 2.83
N PRO A 473 -12.50 -8.93 2.95
CA PRO A 473 -11.72 -8.93 4.20
C PRO A 473 -11.48 -7.52 4.75
N GLN A 474 -11.53 -6.49 3.88
CA GLN A 474 -11.51 -5.07 4.25
C GLN A 474 -12.83 -4.66 4.91
N THR A 475 -13.96 -5.11 4.37
CA THR A 475 -15.30 -4.60 4.67
C THR A 475 -15.85 -5.03 6.04
N SER A 476 -15.57 -6.24 6.50
CA SER A 476 -15.96 -6.71 7.84
C SER A 476 -15.20 -6.01 8.98
N LYS A 477 -14.05 -5.41 8.69
CA LYS A 477 -13.24 -4.68 9.66
C LYS A 477 -13.64 -3.20 9.74
N HIS A 478 -14.60 -2.76 8.91
CA HIS A 478 -15.03 -1.37 8.80
C HIS A 478 -16.37 -1.05 9.50
N PHE A 479 -17.13 -2.06 9.95
CA PHE A 479 -18.39 -1.85 10.66
C PHE A 479 -18.26 -1.98 12.17
N ASP A 480 -19.10 -1.27 12.91
CA ASP A 480 -19.25 -1.46 14.35
C ASP A 480 -19.65 -2.91 14.67
N GLN A 481 -19.25 -3.40 15.84
CA GLN A 481 -19.49 -4.79 16.26
C GLN A 481 -20.96 -5.20 16.17
N ASP A 482 -21.89 -4.28 16.48
CA ASP A 482 -23.33 -4.49 16.38
C ASP A 482 -23.80 -4.75 14.92
N VAL A 483 -23.18 -4.08 13.94
CA VAL A 483 -23.50 -4.23 12.51
C VAL A 483 -22.87 -5.50 11.95
N LEU A 484 -21.71 -5.90 12.45
CA LEU A 484 -21.09 -7.18 12.11
C LEU A 484 -21.87 -8.36 12.69
N GLU A 485 -22.35 -8.26 13.93
CA GLU A 485 -23.23 -9.26 14.54
C GLU A 485 -24.55 -9.39 13.75
N GLU A 486 -25.11 -8.27 13.29
CA GLU A 486 -26.26 -8.27 12.39
C GLU A 486 -25.95 -8.95 11.04
N LEU A 487 -24.85 -8.59 10.38
CA LEU A 487 -24.42 -9.19 9.11
C LEU A 487 -24.15 -10.70 9.24
N GLN A 488 -23.49 -11.14 10.31
CA GLN A 488 -23.24 -12.56 10.61
C GLN A 488 -24.55 -13.32 10.88
N SER A 489 -25.54 -12.68 11.51
CA SER A 489 -26.85 -13.29 11.74
C SER A 489 -27.66 -13.48 10.46
N LEU A 490 -27.52 -12.55 9.51
CA LEU A 490 -28.21 -12.57 8.22
C LEU A 490 -27.53 -13.49 7.21
N PHE A 491 -26.20 -13.62 7.28
CA PHE A 491 -25.38 -14.45 6.41
C PHE A 491 -24.45 -15.37 7.21
N PRO A 492 -24.95 -16.52 7.70
CA PRO A 492 -24.16 -17.42 8.56
C PRO A 492 -22.96 -18.08 7.88
N GLN A 493 -22.87 -18.00 6.55
CA GLN A 493 -21.77 -18.55 5.75
C GLN A 493 -20.71 -17.50 5.39
N LEU A 494 -20.98 -16.21 5.66
CA LEU A 494 -20.04 -15.12 5.47
C LEU A 494 -19.00 -15.20 6.60
N ASP A 495 -17.76 -15.53 6.25
CA ASP A 495 -16.63 -15.30 7.14
C ASP A 495 -16.29 -13.80 7.09
N PRO A 496 -16.49 -13.05 8.18
CA PRO A 496 -16.16 -11.64 8.21
C PRO A 496 -14.67 -11.45 7.96
N THR A 497 -13.81 -12.24 8.60
CA THR A 497 -12.35 -12.04 8.61
C THR A 497 -11.73 -12.15 7.23
N THR A 498 -12.25 -13.06 6.41
CA THR A 498 -11.69 -13.37 5.08
C THR A 498 -12.58 -12.90 3.92
N GLY A 499 -13.81 -12.46 4.18
CA GLY A 499 -14.84 -12.22 3.17
C GLY A 499 -15.33 -13.50 2.46
N THR A 500 -14.81 -14.68 2.84
CA THR A 500 -15.16 -15.94 2.19
C THR A 500 -16.61 -16.30 2.48
N GLY A 501 -17.32 -16.83 1.48
CA GLY A 501 -18.75 -17.14 1.58
C GLY A 501 -19.68 -16.07 0.98
N TYR A 502 -19.16 -14.90 0.62
CA TYR A 502 -19.82 -13.99 -0.34
C TYR A 502 -19.18 -14.16 -1.73
N GLY A 503 -19.99 -14.10 -2.79
CA GLY A 503 -19.50 -14.26 -4.17
C GLY A 503 -18.45 -13.21 -4.57
N PRO A 504 -17.65 -13.46 -5.61
CA PRO A 504 -16.63 -12.52 -6.09
C PRO A 504 -17.26 -11.21 -6.58
N SER A 505 -16.42 -10.17 -6.75
CA SER A 505 -16.85 -8.95 -7.45
C SER A 505 -17.47 -9.30 -8.80
N ALA A 506 -18.53 -8.57 -9.15
CA ALA A 506 -19.29 -8.79 -10.37
C ALA A 506 -18.46 -8.52 -11.63
N ARG A 507 -17.48 -7.60 -11.54
CA ARG A 507 -16.55 -7.23 -12.61
C ARG A 507 -15.16 -6.89 -12.02
N PRO A 508 -14.10 -6.92 -12.85
CA PRO A 508 -12.79 -6.44 -12.44
C PRO A 508 -12.82 -4.99 -12.01
N SER A 509 -12.01 -4.69 -11.00
CA SER A 509 -11.96 -3.42 -10.31
C SER A 509 -10.63 -2.78 -10.61
N LEU A 510 -10.64 -1.65 -11.34
CA LEU A 510 -9.41 -0.97 -11.74
C LEU A 510 -8.74 -0.29 -10.54
N ARG A 511 -7.41 -0.27 -10.58
CA ARG A 511 -6.53 0.54 -9.73
C ARG A 511 -6.51 1.99 -10.22
N SER A 512 -6.07 2.93 -9.38
CA SER A 512 -6.12 4.35 -9.72
C SER A 512 -5.30 4.69 -10.98
N PHE A 513 -4.13 4.09 -11.19
CA PHE A 513 -3.34 4.32 -12.41
C PHE A 513 -3.95 3.64 -13.65
N GLU A 514 -4.58 2.47 -13.49
CA GLU A 514 -5.31 1.78 -14.58
C GLU A 514 -6.53 2.60 -15.01
N ALA A 515 -7.23 3.19 -14.04
CA ALA A 515 -8.33 4.10 -14.26
C ALA A 515 -7.87 5.37 -14.98
N GLN A 516 -6.75 5.96 -14.58
CA GLN A 516 -6.15 7.12 -15.26
C GLN A 516 -5.73 6.80 -16.69
N LEU A 517 -5.10 5.64 -16.92
CA LEU A 517 -4.75 5.16 -18.25
C LEU A 517 -5.99 5.01 -19.13
N LEU A 518 -7.04 4.37 -18.62
CA LEU A 518 -8.30 4.25 -19.34
C LEU A 518 -8.91 5.63 -19.64
N CYS A 519 -8.95 6.53 -18.65
CA CYS A 519 -9.47 7.89 -18.83
C CYS A 519 -8.67 8.70 -19.85
N ALA A 520 -7.34 8.56 -19.89
CA ALA A 520 -6.47 9.19 -20.88
C ALA A 520 -6.80 8.71 -22.31
N THR A 521 -7.12 7.43 -22.49
CA THR A 521 -7.55 6.91 -23.80
C THR A 521 -8.95 7.41 -24.21
N LEU A 522 -9.82 7.71 -23.25
CA LEU A 522 -11.16 8.23 -23.49
C LEU A 522 -11.16 9.73 -23.83
N ALA A 523 -10.26 10.51 -23.21
CA ALA A 523 -10.13 11.96 -23.44
C ALA A 523 -9.60 12.32 -24.84
N GLY A 524 -9.02 11.36 -25.56
CA GLY A 524 -8.51 11.53 -26.92
C GLY A 524 -9.56 11.37 -28.05
N ARG A 525 -10.85 11.23 -27.74
CA ARG A 525 -11.94 10.98 -28.71
C ARG A 525 -12.85 12.18 -28.96
#